data_AF-A0A0C3G738-F1
#
_entry.id   AF-A0A0C3G738-F1
#
_cell.length_a   1.000
_cell.length_b   1.000
_cell.length_c   1.000
_cell.angle_alpha   90.00
_cell.angle_beta   90.00
_cell.angle_gamma   90.00
#
_symmetry.space_group_name_H-M   'P 1'
#
loop_
_entity.id
_entity.type
_entity.pdbx_description
1 polymer ?
#
loop_
_entity_poly.entity_id
_entity_poly.type
_entity_poly.pdbx_seq_one_letter_code
_entity_poly.pdbx_strand_id
1 'polypeptide(L)' 'MIDFVLNTQDVQHGALTQLWGGTSPEGKDLNGKYLILFARVGAPTADTQDPQTGKELWTLLEEQVKDL' A
#
# COMPACT_ATOMS: atom_id res chain seq x y z
N MET A 1 -12.98 15.34 -7.29
CA MET A 1 -12.29 15.79 -6.04
C MET A 1 -10.97 15.05 -5.86
N ILE A 2 -10.91 13.73 -6.10
CA ILE A 2 -9.66 12.95 -6.14
C ILE A 2 -8.74 13.41 -7.29
N ASP A 3 -9.31 13.71 -8.47
CA ASP A 3 -8.54 14.18 -9.64
C ASP A 3 -7.84 15.51 -9.38
N PHE A 4 -8.39 16.39 -8.54
CA PHE A 4 -7.77 17.70 -8.27
C PHE A 4 -6.53 17.60 -7.36
N VAL A 5 -6.49 16.61 -6.47
CA VAL A 5 -5.37 16.44 -5.51
C VAL A 5 -4.19 15.69 -6.13
N LEU A 6 -4.46 14.74 -7.04
CA LEU A 6 -3.41 13.95 -7.69
C LEU A 6 -2.85 14.59 -8.97
N ASN A 7 -3.64 15.43 -9.66
CA ASN A 7 -3.28 15.97 -10.98
C ASN A 7 -2.45 17.27 -10.95
N THR A 8 -2.18 17.88 -9.78
CA THR A 8 -1.35 19.09 -9.67
C THR A 8 0.06 18.83 -9.15
N GLN A 9 0.41 17.58 -8.84
CA GLN A 9 1.72 17.20 -8.33
C GLN A 9 2.55 16.59 -9.47
N ASP A 10 3.80 17.04 -9.64
CA ASP A 10 4.73 16.47 -10.62
C ASP A 10 4.92 14.97 -10.35
N VAL A 11 5.12 14.18 -11.41
CA VAL A 11 5.47 12.75 -11.39
C VAL A 11 6.54 12.45 -10.33
N GLN A 12 7.49 13.36 -10.11
CA GLN A 12 8.53 13.23 -9.09
C GLN A 12 8.00 13.03 -7.66
N HIS A 13 6.82 13.59 -7.34
CA HIS A 13 6.25 13.49 -5.99
C HIS A 13 5.43 12.21 -5.78
N GLY A 14 5.02 11.52 -6.86
CA GLY A 14 4.17 10.34 -6.77
C GLY A 14 4.80 9.15 -6.04
N ALA A 15 6.13 9.01 -6.12
CA ALA A 15 6.86 7.92 -5.49
C ALA A 15 7.26 8.20 -4.03
N LEU A 16 7.05 9.43 -3.52
CA LEU A 16 7.62 9.85 -2.23
C LEU A 16 7.17 9.00 -1.05
N THR A 17 5.88 8.64 -0.97
CA THR A 17 5.38 7.81 0.15
C THR A 17 6.06 6.44 0.16
N GLN A 18 6.24 5.81 -1.01
CA GLN A 18 6.86 4.50 -1.10
C GLN A 18 8.38 4.56 -0.85
N LEU A 19 9.05 5.57 -1.41
CA LEU A 19 10.47 5.82 -1.16
C LEU A 19 10.70 6.02 0.34
N TRP A 20 9.94 6.92 0.98
CA TRP A 20 10.05 7.16 2.41
C TRP A 20 9.77 5.90 3.24
N GLY A 21 8.70 5.15 2.96
CA GLY A 21 8.38 3.93 3.71
C GLY A 21 9.45 2.84 3.61
N GLY A 22 10.16 2.76 2.48
CA GLY A 22 11.24 1.80 2.26
C GLY A 22 12.61 2.22 2.78
N THR A 23 12.87 3.53 2.94
CA THR A 23 14.21 4.04 3.25
C THR A 23 14.32 4.85 4.54
N SER A 24 13.21 5.29 5.13
CA SER A 24 13.25 6.10 6.36
C SER A 24 13.49 5.21 7.60
N PRO A 25 14.18 5.72 8.64
CA PRO A 25 14.29 5.03 9.91
C PRO A 25 12.93 4.74 10.57
N GLU A 26 11.93 5.59 10.36
CA GLU A 26 10.57 5.43 10.88
C GLU A 26 9.81 4.31 10.17
N GLY A 27 10.11 4.05 8.89
CA GLY A 27 9.44 3.02 8.07
C GLY A 27 9.54 1.61 8.67
N LYS A 28 10.61 1.33 9.42
CA LYS A 28 10.82 0.04 10.11
C LYS A 28 9.68 -0.33 11.06
N ASP A 29 9.02 0.67 11.66
CA ASP A 29 7.98 0.49 12.68
C ASP A 29 6.56 0.46 12.06
N LEU A 30 6.47 0.55 10.73
CA LEU A 30 5.21 0.68 9.99
C LEU A 30 4.83 -0.58 9.20
N ASN A 31 5.47 -1.73 9.47
CA ASN A 31 5.11 -2.99 8.83
C ASN A 31 3.62 -3.34 9.08
N GLY A 32 2.92 -3.72 8.02
CA GLY A 32 1.48 -4.01 8.03
C GLY A 32 0.58 -2.78 8.15
N LYS A 33 1.12 -1.56 8.17
CA LYS A 33 0.32 -0.31 8.14
C LYS A 33 0.04 0.12 6.70
N TYR A 34 -1.04 0.88 6.54
CA TYR A 34 -1.44 1.46 5.27
C TYR A 34 -1.05 2.94 5.22
N LEU A 35 -0.20 3.31 4.26
CA LEU A 35 0.24 4.70 4.07
C LEU A 35 -0.54 5.38 2.95
N ILE A 36 -0.95 6.62 3.21
CA ILE A 36 -1.58 7.53 2.25
C ILE A 36 -0.60 8.63 1.85
N LEU A 37 -1.01 9.49 0.90
CA LEU A 37 -0.17 10.55 0.35
C LEU A 37 0.55 11.36 1.45
N PHE A 38 1.84 11.61 1.20
CA PHE A 38 2.77 12.35 2.04
C PHE A 38 3.11 11.65 3.36
N ALA A 39 3.45 10.35 3.30
CA ALA A 39 4.00 9.59 4.43
C ALA A 39 3.13 9.61 5.70
N ARG A 40 1.80 9.46 5.54
CA ARG A 40 0.85 9.44 6.66
C ARG A 40 0.24 8.06 6.79
N VAL A 41 0.06 7.61 8.04
CA VAL A 41 -0.73 6.40 8.31
C VAL A 41 -2.21 6.72 8.12
N GLY A 42 -2.88 5.96 7.26
CA GLY A 42 -4.31 6.04 7.00
C GLY A 42 -5.02 4.75 7.35
N ALA A 43 -6.34 4.77 7.21
CA ALA A 43 -7.18 3.58 7.26
C ALA A 43 -7.52 3.12 5.84
N PRO A 44 -7.27 1.84 5.49
CA PRO A 44 -7.73 1.29 4.23
C PRO A 44 -9.26 1.08 4.26
N THR A 45 -9.85 0.68 3.13
CA THR A 45 -11.29 0.39 3.06
C THR A 45 -11.65 -0.79 3.95
N ALA A 46 -12.86 -0.78 4.53
CA ALA A 46 -13.30 -1.81 5.49
C ALA A 46 -13.23 -3.23 4.91
N ASP A 47 -13.54 -3.39 3.62
CA ASP A 47 -13.56 -4.67 2.92
C ASP A 47 -12.18 -5.33 2.83
N THR A 48 -11.09 -4.58 3.05
CA THR A 48 -9.72 -5.11 3.06
C THR A 48 -9.30 -5.70 4.41
N GLN A 49 -10.15 -5.59 5.44
CA GLN A 49 -9.78 -5.91 6.81
C GLN A 49 -10.18 -7.32 7.24
N ASP A 50 -10.81 -8.12 6.35
CA ASP A 50 -11.09 -9.53 6.63
C ASP A 50 -9.83 -10.40 6.43
N PRO A 51 -9.23 -10.95 7.51
CA PRO A 51 -8.05 -11.79 7.40
C PRO A 51 -8.33 -13.14 6.73
N GLN A 52 -9.58 -13.62 6.70
CA GLN A 52 -9.92 -14.88 6.06
C GLN A 52 -9.85 -14.74 4.53
N THR A 53 -10.48 -13.70 3.99
CA THR A 53 -10.38 -13.34 2.57
C THR A 53 -8.92 -13.17 2.13
N GLY A 54 -8.08 -12.53 2.96
CA GLY A 54 -6.65 -12.35 2.66
C GLY A 54 -5.88 -13.66 2.54
N LYS A 55 -6.20 -14.68 3.37
CA LYS A 55 -5.58 -16.00 3.29
C LYS A 55 -6.01 -16.76 2.04
N GLU A 56 -7.30 -16.73 1.73
CA GLU A 56 -7.86 -17.40 0.54
C GLU A 56 -7.25 -16.82 -0.74
N LEU A 57 -7.11 -15.49 -0.81
CA LEU A 57 -6.41 -14.83 -1.90
C LEU A 57 -4.94 -15.26 -1.99
N TRP A 58 -4.24 -15.33 -0.86
CA TRP A 58 -2.83 -15.77 -0.84
C TRP A 58 -2.67 -17.19 -1.39
N THR A 59 -3.48 -18.14 -0.92
CA THR A 59 -3.47 -19.52 -1.41
C THR A 59 -3.75 -19.58 -2.91
N LEU A 60 -4.72 -18.81 -3.41
CA LEU A 60 -5.03 -18.75 -4.83
C LEU A 60 -3.83 -18.24 -5.65
N LEU A 61 -3.12 -17.20 -5.18
CA LEU A 61 -1.93 -16.67 -5.84
C LEU A 61 -0.77 -17.68 -5.87
N GLU A 62 -0.53 -18.41 -4.78
CA GLU A 62 0.48 -19.48 -4.74
C GLU A 62 0.15 -20.61 -5.73
N GLU A 63 -1.12 -20.98 -5.85
CA GLU A 63 -1.57 -21.98 -6.83
C GLU A 63 -1.37 -21.52 -8.28
N GLN A 64 -1.54 -20.22 -8.60
CA GLN A 64 -1.37 -19.72 -9.97
C GLN A 64 0.07 -19.82 -10.50
N VAL A 65 1.07 -19.86 -9.60
CA VAL A 65 2.49 -19.84 -9.97
C VAL A 65 3.20 -21.16 -9.71
N LYS A 66 2.46 -22.21 -9.31
CA LYS A 66 3.04 -23.48 -8.86
C LYS A 66 3.85 -24.23 -9.95
N ASP A 67 3.51 -24.00 -11.22
CA ASP A 67 4.10 -24.69 -12.37
C ASP A 67 4.94 -23.77 -13.29
N LEU A 68 5.28 -22.57 -12.82
CA LEU A 68 6.22 -21.65 -13.48
C LEU A 68 7.67 -21.93 -13.04
#